data_AF-A0A6C0JCS7-F1
#
_entry.id   AF-A0A6C0JCS7-F1
#
_cell.length_a   1.000
_cell.length_b   1.000
_cell.length_c   1.000
_cell.angle_alpha   90.00
_cell.angle_beta   90.00
_cell.angle_gamma   90.00
#
_symmetry.space_group_name_H-M   'P 1'
#
loop_
_entity.id
_entity.type
_entity.pdbx_description
1 polymer ?
#
loop_
_entity_poly.entity_id
_entity_poly.type
_entity_poly.pdbx_seq_one_letter_code
_entity_poly.pdbx_strand_id
1 'polypeptide(L)'
;MFLVVFLIFLIWGGVSQLIKTKKNSVIVIYELQFAVEKKIYIKCIMSVFTKERLEGIDTSVSTAGVRLGGLDTSMNAADGRLGGLDTSMNAADGRLGDLDTSMNAAEARLGDLDTSMNAAEARLGDLDTSMNAAEGRLGDLDTSMNAADGRLGDLDTSMNAADGRLGDLDTSMNAAEARLGDLDTSMNAADGRLDVLDDSVGVVESNLGTFKLVVGLNPTPGYVEGQLIISAAGAAAEAFIDISGQRYPITLEAGFTP
;
A
#
# COMPACT_ATOMS: atom_id res chain seq x y z
N MET A 1 75.50 99.13 -26.43
CA MET A 1 75.15 100.26 -27.31
C MET A 1 75.04 101.60 -26.58
N PHE A 2 74.47 101.66 -25.37
CA PHE A 2 74.37 102.88 -24.55
C PHE A 2 75.72 103.58 -24.22
N LEU A 3 76.81 102.83 -24.00
CA LEU A 3 78.12 103.39 -23.64
C LEU A 3 78.79 104.17 -24.79
N VAL A 4 78.59 103.71 -26.03
CA VAL A 4 79.21 104.30 -27.24
C VAL A 4 78.53 105.63 -27.60
N VAL A 5 77.22 105.73 -27.39
CA VAL A 5 76.44 106.95 -27.64
C VAL A 5 76.72 108.03 -26.58
N PHE A 6 77.00 107.64 -25.33
CA PHE A 6 77.40 108.55 -24.26
C PHE A 6 78.77 109.20 -24.52
N LEU A 7 79.72 108.46 -25.11
CA LEU A 7 81.05 108.97 -25.45
C LEU A 7 81.02 110.05 -26.55
N ILE A 8 80.15 109.88 -27.56
CA ILE A 8 79.97 110.85 -28.65
C ILE A 8 79.41 112.18 -28.10
N PHE A 9 78.58 112.13 -27.06
CA PHE A 9 77.99 113.30 -26.40
C PHE A 9 79.04 114.15 -25.66
N LEU A 10 80.04 113.52 -25.04
CA LEU A 10 81.15 114.20 -24.37
C LEU A 10 82.08 114.91 -25.36
N ILE A 11 82.36 114.27 -26.50
CA ILE A 11 83.22 114.83 -27.54
C ILE A 11 82.55 116.04 -28.21
N TRP A 12 81.24 115.99 -28.46
CA TRP A 12 80.51 117.10 -29.10
C TRP A 12 80.20 118.27 -28.14
N GLY A 13 79.94 117.98 -26.85
CA GLY A 13 79.80 119.00 -25.81
C GLY A 13 81.08 119.82 -25.59
N GLY A 14 82.26 119.22 -25.80
CA GLY A 14 83.56 119.89 -25.68
C GLY A 14 83.84 120.90 -26.80
N VAL A 15 83.38 120.65 -28.03
CA VAL A 15 83.61 121.53 -29.19
C VAL A 15 82.80 122.84 -29.10
N SER A 16 81.68 122.83 -28.37
CA SER A 16 80.79 124.00 -28.19
C SER A 16 81.45 125.19 -27.46
N GLN A 17 82.48 124.95 -26.65
CA GLN A 17 83.16 126.02 -25.89
C GLN A 17 84.19 126.82 -26.71
N LEU A 18 84.50 126.43 -27.96
CA LEU A 18 85.66 126.96 -28.70
C LEU A 18 85.34 128.03 -29.78
N ILE A 19 84.08 128.44 -29.98
CA ILE A 19 83.72 129.44 -31.01
C ILE A 19 83.00 130.64 -30.37
N LYS A 20 83.76 131.64 -29.89
CA LYS A 20 83.24 132.82 -29.17
C LYS A 20 83.41 134.17 -29.90
N THR A 21 83.54 134.22 -31.23
CA THR A 21 83.67 135.49 -31.97
C THR A 21 82.93 135.51 -33.33
N LYS A 22 81.60 135.67 -33.28
CA LYS A 22 80.68 136.37 -34.22
C LYS A 22 79.23 136.17 -33.71
N LYS A 23 78.74 137.08 -32.85
CA LYS A 23 77.73 136.77 -31.80
C LYS A 23 76.43 137.59 -31.87
N ASN A 24 75.33 136.93 -32.21
CA ASN A 24 74.04 136.97 -31.47
C ASN A 24 73.03 136.03 -32.14
N SER A 25 72.80 136.16 -33.45
CA SER A 25 71.88 135.27 -34.18
C SER A 25 72.37 133.82 -34.22
N VAL A 26 73.68 133.61 -34.39
CA VAL A 26 74.30 132.28 -34.49
C VAL A 26 74.19 131.49 -33.17
N ILE A 27 74.34 132.16 -32.02
CA ILE A 27 74.21 131.51 -30.70
C ILE A 27 72.76 131.07 -30.45
N VAL A 28 71.79 131.93 -30.75
CA VAL A 28 70.36 131.61 -30.62
C VAL A 28 69.97 130.44 -31.53
N ILE A 29 70.54 130.38 -32.73
CA ILE A 29 70.35 129.24 -33.65
C ILE A 29 70.91 127.94 -33.05
N TYR A 30 72.10 127.95 -32.45
CA TYR A 30 72.67 126.75 -31.81
C TYR A 30 71.90 126.29 -30.56
N GLU A 31 71.40 127.21 -29.73
CA GLU A 31 70.55 126.85 -28.58
C GLU A 31 69.20 126.27 -29.00
N LEU A 32 68.56 126.86 -30.02
CA LEU A 32 67.31 126.32 -30.59
C LEU A 32 67.54 124.97 -31.26
N GLN A 33 68.65 124.80 -32.00
CA GLN A 33 69.06 123.52 -32.60
C GLN A 33 69.22 122.44 -31.53
N PHE A 34 69.92 122.74 -30.42
CA PHE A 34 70.12 121.80 -29.32
C PHE A 34 68.82 121.46 -28.57
N ALA A 35 67.93 122.44 -28.37
CA ALA A 35 66.61 122.22 -27.76
C ALA A 35 65.71 121.35 -28.65
N VAL A 36 65.74 121.56 -29.97
CA VAL A 36 65.03 120.74 -30.97
C VAL A 36 65.59 119.32 -30.98
N GLU A 37 66.91 119.16 -31.00
CA GLU A 37 67.57 117.84 -30.95
C GLU A 37 67.27 117.08 -29.65
N LYS A 38 67.33 117.74 -28.48
CA LYS A 38 66.91 117.14 -27.20
C LYS A 38 65.45 116.69 -27.20
N LYS A 39 64.55 117.53 -27.73
CA LYS A 39 63.12 117.20 -27.79
C LYS A 39 62.86 116.03 -28.74
N ILE A 40 63.54 115.99 -29.89
CA ILE A 40 63.50 114.85 -30.82
C ILE A 40 64.04 113.59 -30.16
N TYR A 41 65.16 113.68 -29.44
CA TYR A 41 65.79 112.56 -28.76
C TYR A 41 64.92 111.96 -27.66
N ILE A 42 64.36 112.79 -26.77
CA ILE A 42 63.44 112.35 -25.71
C ILE A 42 62.19 111.70 -26.32
N LYS A 43 61.63 112.31 -27.38
CA LYS A 43 60.46 111.77 -28.08
C LYS A 43 60.78 110.43 -28.76
N CYS A 44 61.98 110.27 -29.30
CA CYS A 44 62.49 109.02 -29.88
C CYS A 44 62.64 107.93 -28.81
N ILE A 45 63.30 108.22 -27.67
CA ILE A 45 63.44 107.26 -26.56
C ILE A 45 62.06 106.84 -26.03
N MET A 46 61.18 107.80 -25.79
CA MET A 46 59.83 107.52 -25.29
C MET A 46 59.06 106.64 -26.29
N SER A 47 59.19 106.91 -27.59
CA SER A 47 58.57 106.09 -28.65
C SER A 47 59.13 104.68 -28.71
N VAL A 48 60.44 104.49 -28.54
CA VAL A 48 61.07 103.16 -28.55
C VAL A 48 60.65 102.37 -27.31
N PHE A 49 60.72 102.98 -26.13
CA PHE A 49 60.34 102.34 -24.87
C PHE A 49 58.86 101.94 -24.84
N THR A 50 57.96 102.82 -25.32
CA THR A 50 56.52 102.51 -25.39
C THR A 50 56.22 101.41 -26.40
N LYS A 51 56.95 101.36 -27.53
CA LYS A 51 56.82 100.29 -28.52
C LYS A 51 57.24 98.93 -27.96
N GLU A 52 58.40 98.83 -27.31
CA GLU A 52 58.87 97.58 -26.69
C GLU A 52 57.88 97.07 -25.62
N ARG A 53 57.34 97.97 -24.80
CA ARG A 53 56.32 97.59 -23.81
C ARG A 53 55.02 97.10 -24.45
N LEU A 54 54.59 97.73 -25.54
CA LEU A 54 53.38 97.35 -26.26
C LEU A 54 53.54 95.96 -26.92
N GLU A 55 54.70 95.70 -27.53
CA GLU A 55 55.04 94.39 -28.11
C GLU A 55 55.08 93.29 -27.04
N GLY A 56 55.61 93.58 -25.84
CA GLY A 56 55.60 92.64 -24.71
C GLY A 56 54.18 92.34 -24.20
N ILE A 57 53.30 93.34 -24.16
CA ILE A 57 51.89 93.16 -23.81
C ILE A 57 51.18 92.32 -24.87
N ASP A 58 51.39 92.61 -26.15
CA ASP A 58 50.77 91.88 -27.27
C ASP A 58 51.15 90.39 -27.25
N THR A 59 52.44 90.12 -27.03
CA THR A 59 52.95 88.74 -26.86
C THR A 59 52.29 88.03 -25.67
N SER A 60 52.13 88.73 -24.55
CA SER A 60 51.51 88.18 -23.33
C SER A 60 50.02 87.89 -23.54
N VAL A 61 49.30 88.80 -24.20
CA VAL A 61 47.88 88.65 -24.54
C VAL A 61 47.67 87.49 -25.51
N SER A 62 48.51 87.39 -26.55
CA SER A 62 48.47 86.28 -27.51
C SER A 62 48.71 84.94 -26.80
N THR A 63 49.71 84.86 -25.92
CA THR A 63 49.99 83.66 -25.10
C THR A 63 48.82 83.30 -24.19
N ALA A 64 48.18 84.29 -23.55
CA ALA A 64 47.01 84.08 -22.73
C ALA A 64 45.82 83.55 -23.57
N GLY A 65 45.61 84.08 -24.77
CA GLY A 65 44.57 83.60 -25.70
C GLY A 65 44.75 82.14 -26.08
N VAL A 66 45.98 81.72 -26.40
CA VAL A 66 46.30 80.30 -26.68
C VAL A 66 46.00 79.41 -25.47
N ARG A 67 46.37 79.84 -24.26
CA ARG A 67 46.10 79.09 -23.02
C ARG A 67 44.61 78.95 -22.74
N LEU A 68 43.83 80.01 -22.95
CA LEU A 68 42.38 79.98 -22.78
C LEU A 68 41.72 79.02 -23.77
N GLY A 69 42.11 79.03 -25.05
CA GLY A 69 41.61 78.07 -26.02
C GLY A 69 41.96 76.61 -25.68
N GLY A 70 43.15 76.38 -25.10
CA GLY A 70 43.54 75.07 -24.57
C GLY A 70 42.67 74.63 -23.38
N LEU A 71 42.36 75.54 -22.46
CA LEU A 71 41.46 75.28 -21.33
C LEU A 71 40.03 74.97 -21.80
N ASP A 72 39.49 75.73 -22.75
CA ASP A 72 38.16 75.47 -23.32
C ASP A 72 38.09 74.08 -23.96
N THR A 73 39.13 73.70 -24.70
CA THR A 73 39.22 72.36 -25.30
C THR A 73 39.25 71.27 -24.23
N SER A 74 40.04 71.48 -23.17
CA SER A 74 40.11 70.53 -22.05
C SER A 74 38.79 70.43 -21.28
N MET A 75 38.07 71.53 -21.12
CA MET A 75 36.79 71.59 -20.43
C MET A 75 35.71 70.84 -21.21
N ASN A 76 35.61 71.09 -22.52
CA ASN A 76 34.70 70.36 -23.40
C ASN A 76 34.97 68.84 -23.39
N ALA A 77 36.24 68.43 -23.37
CA ALA A 77 36.61 67.03 -23.26
C ALA A 77 36.22 66.42 -21.90
N ALA A 78 36.33 67.19 -20.81
CA ALA A 78 35.90 66.75 -19.48
C ALA A 78 34.37 66.59 -19.41
N ASP A 79 33.61 67.54 -19.96
CA ASP A 79 32.14 67.48 -20.02
C ASP A 79 31.67 66.26 -20.83
N GLY A 80 32.30 65.98 -21.97
CA GLY A 80 32.00 64.78 -22.75
C GLY A 80 32.26 63.48 -21.97
N ARG A 81 33.32 63.43 -21.17
CA ARG A 81 33.62 62.28 -20.29
C ARG A 81 32.59 62.13 -19.17
N LEU A 82 32.16 63.24 -18.57
CA LEU A 82 31.12 63.22 -17.52
C LEU A 82 29.78 62.72 -18.09
N GLY A 83 29.35 63.21 -19.26
CA GLY A 83 28.14 62.71 -19.91
C GLY A 83 28.21 61.21 -20.27
N GLY A 84 29.39 60.74 -20.67
CA GLY A 84 29.64 59.31 -20.90
C GLY A 84 29.53 58.48 -19.60
N LEU A 85 30.06 58.99 -18.49
CA LEU A 85 29.96 58.35 -17.17
C LEU A 85 28.51 58.31 -16.67
N ASP A 86 27.75 59.39 -16.81
CA ASP A 86 26.32 59.42 -16.44
C ASP A 86 25.51 58.39 -17.23
N THR A 87 25.77 58.29 -18.54
CA THR A 87 25.10 57.28 -19.39
C THR A 87 25.45 55.87 -18.93
N SER A 88 26.71 55.61 -18.60
CA SER A 88 27.16 54.31 -18.10
C SER A 88 26.57 53.98 -16.73
N MET A 89 26.43 54.97 -15.85
CA MET A 89 25.84 54.78 -14.51
C MET A 89 24.35 54.45 -14.62
N ASN A 90 23.59 55.20 -15.42
CA ASN A 90 22.17 54.92 -15.66
C ASN A 90 21.95 53.51 -16.24
N ALA A 91 22.82 53.06 -17.16
CA ALA A 91 22.75 51.71 -17.70
C ALA A 91 23.07 50.63 -16.65
N ALA A 92 24.01 50.89 -15.74
CA ALA A 92 24.32 49.98 -14.64
C ALA A 92 23.15 49.88 -13.65
N ASP A 93 22.51 51.00 -13.31
CA ASP A 93 21.34 51.03 -12.43
C ASP A 93 20.16 50.25 -13.02
N GLY A 94 19.91 50.40 -14.33
CA GLY A 94 18.89 49.59 -15.02
C GLY A 94 19.17 48.09 -14.93
N ARG A 95 20.42 47.67 -15.15
CA ARG A 95 20.82 46.25 -15.03
C ARG A 95 20.68 45.71 -13.61
N LEU A 96 20.93 46.55 -12.59
CA LEU A 96 20.72 46.16 -11.20
C LEU A 96 19.23 45.97 -10.89
N GLY A 97 18.36 46.84 -11.40
CA GLY A 97 16.90 46.68 -11.28
C GLY A 97 16.37 45.42 -11.95
N ASP A 98 16.89 45.09 -13.15
CA ASP A 98 16.53 43.85 -13.85
C ASP A 98 16.99 42.61 -13.06
N LEU A 99 18.19 42.66 -12.50
CA LEU A 99 18.73 41.57 -11.68
C LEU A 99 17.89 41.35 -10.41
N ASP A 100 17.53 42.43 -9.72
CA ASP A 100 16.69 42.38 -8.51
C ASP A 100 15.31 41.77 -8.81
N THR A 101 14.70 42.20 -9.92
CA THR A 101 13.43 41.62 -10.40
C THR A 101 13.57 40.12 -10.70
N SER A 102 14.65 39.72 -11.36
CA SER A 102 14.91 38.30 -11.66
C SER A 102 15.16 37.48 -10.40
N MET A 103 15.82 38.05 -9.38
CA MET A 103 16.10 37.37 -8.11
C MET A 103 14.81 37.14 -7.32
N ASN A 104 13.96 38.16 -7.21
CA ASN A 104 12.65 38.05 -6.57
C ASN A 104 11.76 36.99 -7.25
N ALA A 105 11.78 36.93 -8.59
CA ALA A 105 11.06 35.90 -9.33
C ALA A 105 11.61 34.49 -9.09
N ALA A 106 12.93 34.34 -8.93
CA ALA A 106 13.55 33.05 -8.61
C ALA A 106 13.20 32.60 -7.18
N GLU A 107 13.20 33.51 -6.21
CA GLU A 107 12.79 33.22 -4.83
C GLU A 107 11.33 32.78 -4.74
N ALA A 108 10.42 33.46 -5.45
CA ALA A 108 9.01 33.04 -5.52
C ALA A 108 8.86 31.61 -6.07
N ARG A 109 9.58 31.28 -7.15
CA ARG A 109 9.55 29.93 -7.74
C ARG A 109 10.12 28.86 -6.81
N LEU A 110 11.13 29.20 -5.99
CA LEU A 110 11.66 28.29 -4.98
C LEU A 110 10.64 28.05 -3.86
N GLY A 111 9.91 29.08 -3.42
CA GLY A 111 8.83 28.93 -2.45
C GLY A 111 7.67 28.05 -2.96
N ASP A 112 7.29 28.22 -4.23
CA ASP A 112 6.27 27.36 -4.87
C ASP A 112 6.74 25.90 -4.96
N LEU A 113 8.01 25.68 -5.30
CA LEU A 113 8.59 24.34 -5.37
C LEU A 113 8.61 23.66 -4.01
N ASP A 114 9.02 24.38 -2.96
CA ASP A 114 9.04 23.87 -1.59
C ASP A 114 7.63 23.47 -1.12
N THR A 115 6.63 24.31 -1.40
CA THR A 115 5.22 24.02 -1.12
C THR A 115 4.75 22.75 -1.85
N SER A 116 5.10 22.61 -3.13
CA SER A 116 4.74 21.43 -3.92
C SER A 116 5.43 20.16 -3.41
N MET A 117 6.67 20.26 -2.92
CA MET A 117 7.43 19.15 -2.37
C MET A 117 6.81 18.65 -1.06
N ASN A 118 6.48 19.57 -0.15
CA ASN A 118 5.79 19.26 1.10
C ASN A 118 4.42 18.58 0.84
N ALA A 119 3.68 19.04 -0.15
CA ALA A 119 2.41 18.41 -0.54
C ALA A 119 2.61 16.99 -1.13
N ALA A 120 3.69 16.76 -1.88
CA ALA A 120 4.02 15.43 -2.40
C ALA A 120 4.42 14.47 -1.28
N GLU A 121 5.21 14.92 -0.30
CA GLU A 121 5.59 14.13 0.88
C GLU A 121 4.38 13.72 1.72
N ALA A 122 3.43 14.64 1.96
CA ALA A 122 2.20 14.32 2.67
C ALA A 122 1.39 13.21 1.95
N ARG A 123 1.26 13.32 0.61
CA ARG A 123 0.56 12.30 -0.20
C ARG A 123 1.24 10.94 -0.16
N LEU A 124 2.58 10.90 -0.10
CA LEU A 124 3.32 9.65 0.06
C LEU A 124 3.07 9.02 1.44
N GLY A 125 3.00 9.83 2.51
CA GLY A 125 2.64 9.35 3.84
C GLY A 125 1.22 8.78 3.93
N ASP A 126 0.26 9.43 3.27
CA ASP A 126 -1.13 8.93 3.20
C ASP A 126 -1.23 7.61 2.42
N LEU A 127 -0.45 7.47 1.34
CA LEU A 127 -0.39 6.25 0.55
C LEU A 127 0.21 5.09 1.34
N ASP A 128 1.31 5.34 2.07
CA ASP A 128 1.95 4.33 2.92
C ASP A 128 1.00 3.83 4.01
N THR A 129 0.29 4.76 4.67
CA THR A 129 -0.75 4.41 5.66
C THR A 129 -1.85 3.55 5.05
N SER A 130 -2.31 3.91 3.85
CA SER A 130 -3.35 3.16 3.14
C SER A 130 -2.89 1.76 2.72
N MET A 131 -1.63 1.62 2.32
CA MET A 131 -1.03 0.34 1.93
C MET A 131 -0.93 -0.60 3.14
N ASN A 132 -0.42 -0.11 4.27
CA ASN A 132 -0.35 -0.87 5.52
C ASN A 132 -1.75 -1.34 5.99
N ALA A 133 -2.77 -0.49 5.86
CA ALA A 133 -4.14 -0.87 6.19
C ALA A 133 -4.70 -1.95 5.24
N ALA A 134 -4.37 -1.88 3.95
CA ALA A 134 -4.76 -2.91 2.97
C ALA A 134 -4.08 -4.25 3.25
N GLU A 135 -2.79 -4.25 3.59
CA GLU A 135 -2.04 -5.43 3.99
C GLU A 135 -2.65 -6.10 5.24
N GLY A 136 -3.00 -5.31 6.26
CA GLY A 136 -3.69 -5.82 7.45
C GLY A 136 -5.02 -6.52 7.10
N ARG A 137 -5.84 -5.91 6.25
CA ARG A 137 -7.11 -6.50 5.80
C ARG A 137 -6.93 -7.80 5.00
N LEU A 138 -5.85 -7.90 4.22
CA LEU A 138 -5.51 -9.14 3.51
C LEU A 138 -5.12 -10.26 4.48
N GLY A 139 -4.35 -9.94 5.52
CA GLY A 139 -4.02 -10.91 6.58
C GLY A 139 -5.25 -11.41 7.35
N ASP A 140 -6.20 -10.52 7.67
CA ASP A 140 -7.46 -10.88 8.32
C ASP A 140 -8.32 -11.79 7.42
N LEU A 141 -8.35 -11.52 6.13
CA LEU A 141 -9.08 -12.34 5.14
C LEU A 141 -8.46 -13.73 5.02
N ASP A 142 -7.13 -13.82 4.95
CA ASP A 142 -6.41 -15.10 4.89
C ASP A 142 -6.69 -15.96 6.14
N THR A 143 -6.64 -15.35 7.32
CA THR A 143 -7.00 -16.01 8.58
C THR A 143 -8.45 -16.53 8.56
N SER A 144 -9.38 -15.71 8.06
CA SER A 144 -10.79 -16.08 7.97
C SER A 144 -11.03 -17.23 6.98
N MET A 145 -10.30 -17.25 5.86
CA MET A 145 -10.36 -18.32 4.86
C MET A 145 -9.86 -19.64 5.43
N ASN A 146 -8.70 -19.63 6.09
CA ASN A 146 -8.15 -20.81 6.76
C ASN A 146 -9.11 -21.38 7.83
N ALA A 147 -9.79 -20.52 8.58
CA ALA A 147 -10.81 -20.95 9.55
C ALA A 147 -12.04 -21.56 8.87
N ALA A 148 -12.48 -21.02 7.73
CA ALA A 148 -13.59 -21.57 6.95
C ALA A 148 -13.23 -22.95 6.38
N ASP A 149 -12.02 -23.12 5.84
CA ASP A 149 -11.53 -24.40 5.33
C ASP A 149 -11.47 -25.47 6.44
N GLY A 150 -11.00 -25.10 7.64
CA GLY A 150 -11.02 -26.00 8.79
C GLY A 150 -12.44 -26.49 9.13
N ARG A 151 -13.42 -25.57 9.16
CA ARG A 151 -14.83 -25.92 9.41
C ARG A 151 -15.42 -26.82 8.33
N LEU A 152 -15.02 -26.64 7.08
CA LEU A 152 -15.44 -27.53 5.98
C LEU A 152 -14.87 -28.95 6.17
N GLY A 153 -13.62 -29.07 6.60
CA GLY A 153 -13.02 -30.38 6.93
C GLY A 153 -13.72 -31.09 8.10
N ASP A 154 -14.08 -30.34 9.14
CA ASP A 154 -14.85 -30.89 10.28
C ASP A 154 -16.24 -31.37 9.86
N LEU A 155 -16.89 -30.62 8.96
CA LEU A 155 -18.20 -30.98 8.42
C LEU A 155 -18.12 -32.24 7.57
N ASP A 156 -17.11 -32.36 6.71
CA ASP A 156 -16.88 -33.54 5.88
C ASP A 156 -16.65 -34.79 6.74
N THR A 157 -15.83 -34.67 7.79
CA THR A 157 -15.62 -35.75 8.77
C THR A 157 -16.93 -36.17 9.46
N SER A 158 -17.75 -35.19 9.85
CA SER A 158 -19.05 -35.44 10.49
C SER A 158 -20.04 -36.13 9.56
N MET A 159 -20.04 -35.75 8.27
CA MET A 159 -20.89 -36.36 7.25
C MET A 159 -20.50 -37.82 7.01
N ASN A 160 -19.21 -38.11 6.84
CA ASN A 160 -18.69 -39.47 6.70
C ASN A 160 -19.06 -40.36 7.91
N ALA A 161 -19.00 -39.81 9.13
CA ALA A 161 -19.42 -40.53 10.33
C ALA A 161 -20.94 -40.81 10.37
N ALA A 162 -21.75 -39.86 9.89
CA ALA A 162 -23.20 -40.05 9.78
C ALA A 162 -23.55 -41.13 8.74
N ASP A 163 -22.89 -41.14 7.58
CA ASP A 163 -23.06 -42.16 6.54
C ASP A 163 -22.70 -43.56 7.07
N GLY A 164 -21.61 -43.68 7.81
CA GLY A 164 -21.24 -44.94 8.48
C GLY A 164 -22.33 -45.45 9.42
N ARG A 165 -22.89 -44.56 10.26
CA ARG A 165 -23.99 -44.92 11.18
C ARG A 165 -25.28 -45.32 10.44
N LEU A 166 -25.56 -44.71 9.29
CA LEU A 166 -26.69 -45.10 8.45
C LEU A 166 -26.49 -46.51 7.87
N GLY A 167 -25.27 -46.85 7.43
CA GLY A 167 -24.94 -48.21 6.98
C GLY A 167 -25.08 -49.27 8.08
N ASP A 168 -24.65 -48.95 9.31
CA ASP A 168 -24.83 -49.84 10.47
C ASP A 168 -26.31 -50.06 10.81
N LEU A 169 -27.11 -49.01 10.71
CA LEU A 169 -28.55 -49.06 10.95
C LEU A 169 -29.25 -49.92 9.89
N ASP A 170 -28.90 -49.76 8.62
CA ASP A 170 -29.44 -50.56 7.51
C ASP A 170 -29.12 -52.05 7.70
N THR A 171 -27.87 -52.37 8.07
CA THR A 171 -27.46 -53.74 8.42
C THR A 171 -28.29 -54.32 9.57
N SER A 172 -28.51 -53.52 10.62
CA SER A 172 -29.32 -53.93 11.78
C SER A 172 -30.78 -54.15 11.42
N MET A 173 -31.35 -53.32 10.54
CA MET A 173 -32.72 -53.46 10.05
C MET A 173 -32.88 -54.74 9.23
N ASN A 174 -31.98 -55.00 8.29
CA ASN A 174 -31.95 -56.25 7.52
C ASN A 174 -31.87 -57.49 8.41
N ALA A 175 -31.04 -57.45 9.48
CA ALA A 175 -30.95 -58.54 10.44
C ALA A 175 -32.24 -58.72 11.26
N ALA A 176 -32.93 -57.63 11.63
CA ALA A 176 -34.21 -57.69 12.31
C ALA A 176 -35.31 -58.26 11.40
N GLU A 177 -35.35 -57.87 10.14
CA GLU A 177 -36.28 -58.41 9.13
C GLU A 177 -36.07 -59.92 8.94
N ALA A 178 -34.83 -60.38 8.82
CA ALA A 178 -34.53 -61.82 8.73
C ALA A 178 -35.06 -62.59 9.96
N ARG A 179 -34.83 -62.07 11.17
CA ARG A 179 -35.34 -62.68 12.41
C ARG A 179 -36.87 -62.70 12.48
N LEU A 180 -37.54 -61.67 11.97
CA LEU A 180 -39.00 -61.65 11.87
C LEU A 180 -39.51 -62.73 10.90
N GLY A 181 -38.82 -62.93 9.75
CA GLY A 181 -39.13 -64.01 8.82
C GLY A 181 -38.95 -65.41 9.43
N ASP A 182 -37.89 -65.62 10.20
CA ASP A 182 -37.66 -66.88 10.93
C ASP A 182 -38.75 -67.14 11.98
N LEU A 183 -39.20 -66.08 12.68
CA LEU A 183 -40.27 -66.16 13.66
C LEU A 183 -41.61 -66.49 13.01
N ASP A 184 -41.93 -65.85 11.88
CA ASP A 184 -43.15 -66.11 11.10
C ASP A 184 -43.18 -67.59 10.64
N THR A 185 -42.06 -68.09 10.14
CA THR A 185 -41.90 -69.51 9.77
C THR A 185 -42.13 -70.44 10.97
N SER A 186 -41.57 -70.11 12.14
CA SER A 186 -41.78 -70.89 13.37
C SER A 186 -43.23 -70.86 13.85
N MET A 187 -43.91 -69.72 13.73
CA MET A 187 -45.32 -69.57 14.09
C MET A 187 -46.21 -70.42 13.19
N ASN A 188 -46.01 -70.34 11.87
CA ASN A 188 -46.72 -71.19 10.89
C ASN A 188 -46.51 -72.69 11.18
N ALA A 189 -45.29 -73.09 11.56
CA ALA A 189 -45.00 -74.47 11.95
C ALA A 189 -45.69 -74.87 13.26
N ALA A 190 -45.82 -73.95 14.22
CA ALA A 190 -46.54 -74.18 15.47
C ALA A 190 -48.06 -74.31 15.22
N ASP A 191 -48.62 -73.46 14.37
CA ASP A 191 -50.04 -73.52 13.96
C ASP A 191 -50.33 -74.86 13.28
N GLY A 192 -49.49 -75.30 12.33
CA GLY A 192 -49.65 -76.62 11.70
C GLY A 192 -49.56 -77.79 12.69
N ARG A 193 -48.78 -77.66 13.78
CA ARG A 193 -48.76 -78.67 14.86
C ARG A 193 -50.03 -78.63 15.71
N LEU A 194 -50.62 -77.46 15.93
CA LEU A 194 -51.89 -77.31 16.63
C LEU A 194 -53.03 -77.93 15.83
N ASP A 195 -53.07 -77.74 14.51
CA ASP A 195 -54.05 -78.39 13.62
C ASP A 195 -53.99 -79.91 13.73
N VAL A 196 -52.78 -80.50 13.66
CA VAL A 196 -52.59 -81.96 13.83
C VAL A 196 -53.02 -82.45 15.22
N LEU A 197 -52.80 -81.63 16.25
CA LEU A 197 -53.24 -81.96 17.60
C LEU A 197 -54.76 -81.92 17.72
N ASP A 198 -55.42 -80.92 17.13
CA ASP A 198 -56.88 -80.79 17.08
C ASP A 198 -57.52 -81.99 16.38
N ASP A 199 -56.99 -82.38 15.22
CA ASP A 199 -57.38 -83.60 14.50
C ASP A 199 -57.25 -84.85 15.39
N SER A 200 -56.13 -84.98 16.10
CA SER A 200 -55.86 -86.12 16.99
C SER A 200 -56.84 -86.18 18.16
N VAL A 201 -57.19 -85.02 18.75
CA VAL A 201 -58.22 -84.92 19.81
C VAL A 201 -59.58 -85.32 19.25
N GLY A 202 -59.96 -84.84 18.07
CA GLY A 202 -61.21 -85.22 17.41
C GLY A 202 -61.33 -86.74 17.18
N VAL A 203 -60.23 -87.40 16.79
CA VAL A 203 -60.17 -88.87 16.68
C VAL A 203 -60.40 -89.54 18.04
N VAL A 204 -59.76 -89.05 19.11
CA VAL A 204 -59.94 -89.60 20.47
C VAL A 204 -61.39 -89.42 20.94
N GLU A 205 -62.01 -88.26 20.70
CA GLU A 205 -63.41 -88.02 21.03
C GLU A 205 -64.36 -88.98 20.29
N SER A 206 -64.14 -89.19 18.99
CA SER A 206 -64.90 -90.16 18.18
C SER A 206 -64.74 -91.59 18.70
N ASN A 207 -63.52 -92.00 19.04
CA ASN A 207 -63.22 -93.30 19.62
C ASN A 207 -63.92 -93.47 20.98
N LEU A 208 -63.90 -92.45 21.84
CA LEU A 208 -64.59 -92.47 23.13
C LEU A 208 -66.12 -92.56 22.96
N GLY A 209 -66.68 -91.84 21.98
CA GLY A 209 -68.10 -91.95 21.62
C GLY A 209 -68.48 -93.38 21.23
N THR A 210 -67.66 -94.02 20.38
CA THR A 210 -67.83 -95.41 19.98
C THR A 210 -67.71 -96.37 21.17
N PHE A 211 -66.71 -96.19 22.03
CA PHE A 211 -66.52 -97.03 23.22
C PHE A 211 -67.71 -96.92 24.19
N LYS A 212 -68.20 -95.70 24.45
CA LYS A 212 -69.40 -95.47 25.28
C LYS A 212 -70.63 -96.19 24.70
N LEU A 213 -70.79 -96.17 23.38
CA LEU A 213 -71.86 -96.91 22.71
C LEU A 213 -71.72 -98.43 22.94
N VAL A 214 -70.51 -98.98 22.79
CA VAL A 214 -70.24 -100.42 23.01
C VAL A 214 -70.50 -100.83 24.46
N VAL A 215 -70.01 -100.07 25.44
CA VAL A 215 -70.22 -100.38 26.87
C VAL A 215 -71.68 -100.20 27.30
N GLY A 216 -72.40 -99.24 26.69
CA GLY A 216 -73.85 -99.08 26.87
C GLY A 216 -74.68 -100.28 26.39
N LEU A 217 -74.09 -101.19 25.61
CA LEU A 217 -74.73 -102.40 25.04
C LEU A 217 -74.26 -103.73 25.70
N ASN A 218 -73.65 -103.66 26.90
CA ASN A 218 -73.08 -104.77 27.70
C ASN A 218 -73.79 -106.15 27.62
N PRO A 219 -73.07 -107.26 27.90
CA PRO A 219 -73.61 -108.14 28.93
C PRO A 219 -72.58 -108.65 29.96
N THR A 220 -72.86 -108.28 31.22
CA THR A 220 -72.99 -109.14 32.41
C THR A 220 -72.15 -110.43 32.48
N PRO A 221 -71.23 -110.58 33.46
CA PRO A 221 -70.58 -111.86 33.74
C PRO A 221 -71.59 -112.85 34.38
N GLY A 222 -71.90 -113.94 33.70
CA GLY A 222 -72.73 -115.03 34.24
C GLY A 222 -71.89 -116.05 35.03
N TYR A 223 -72.20 -116.22 36.32
CA TYR A 223 -71.77 -117.37 37.12
C TYR A 223 -72.66 -118.58 36.81
N VAL A 224 -72.08 -119.78 36.65
CA VAL A 224 -72.82 -121.04 36.43
C VAL A 224 -72.43 -122.03 37.54
N GLU A 225 -73.39 -122.48 38.35
CA GLU A 225 -73.20 -123.57 39.32
C GLU A 225 -73.27 -124.93 38.62
N GLY A 226 -72.31 -125.83 38.89
CA GLY A 226 -72.30 -127.22 38.41
C GLY A 226 -72.03 -128.19 39.56
N GLN A 227 -72.69 -129.36 39.55
CA GLN A 227 -72.59 -130.36 40.62
C GLN A 227 -71.55 -131.43 40.25
N LEU A 228 -70.57 -131.66 41.13
CA LEU A 228 -69.56 -132.71 40.97
C LEU A 228 -70.14 -134.06 41.41
N ILE A 229 -70.11 -135.07 40.52
CA ILE A 229 -70.59 -136.43 40.81
C ILE A 229 -69.43 -137.42 40.62
N ILE A 230 -69.13 -138.24 41.64
CA ILE A 230 -68.11 -139.29 41.61
C ILE A 230 -68.79 -140.64 41.84
N SER A 231 -68.70 -141.56 40.88
CA SER A 231 -69.23 -142.92 41.01
C SER A 231 -68.10 -143.95 41.01
N ALA A 232 -68.04 -144.81 42.04
CA ALA A 232 -67.05 -145.87 42.18
C ALA A 232 -67.73 -147.25 42.06
N ALA A 233 -67.52 -147.95 40.95
CA ALA A 233 -67.90 -149.34 40.78
C ALA A 233 -66.79 -150.09 40.03
N GLY A 234 -65.90 -150.75 40.79
CA GLY A 234 -64.87 -151.67 40.26
C GLY A 234 -63.67 -151.00 39.57
N ALA A 235 -62.53 -150.98 40.26
CA ALA A 235 -61.15 -150.70 39.80
C ALA A 235 -60.83 -149.47 38.89
N ALA A 236 -61.81 -148.67 38.44
CA ALA A 236 -61.60 -147.37 37.81
C ALA A 236 -62.68 -146.38 38.31
N ALA A 237 -62.27 -145.28 38.94
CA ALA A 237 -63.16 -144.19 39.33
C ALA A 237 -63.09 -143.10 38.25
N GLU A 238 -64.22 -142.77 37.63
CA GLU A 238 -64.32 -141.68 36.66
C GLU A 238 -65.04 -140.48 37.30
N ALA A 239 -64.47 -139.28 37.16
CA ALA A 239 -65.07 -138.03 37.63
C ALA A 239 -65.59 -137.21 36.44
N PHE A 240 -66.78 -136.63 36.59
CA PHE A 240 -67.39 -135.75 35.59
C PHE A 240 -68.07 -134.57 36.28
N ILE A 241 -68.08 -133.42 35.63
CA ILE A 241 -68.96 -132.30 36.00
C ILE A 241 -70.19 -132.39 35.11
N ASP A 242 -71.37 -132.44 35.74
CA ASP A 242 -72.65 -132.37 35.05
C ASP A 242 -73.10 -130.90 35.01
N ILE A 243 -73.17 -130.34 33.81
CA ILE A 243 -73.70 -128.99 33.57
C ILE A 243 -74.93 -129.16 32.69
N SER A 244 -76.11 -128.89 33.27
CA SER A 244 -77.40 -128.96 32.56
C SER A 244 -77.65 -130.29 31.84
N GLY A 245 -77.25 -131.42 32.43
CA GLY A 245 -77.48 -132.77 31.91
C GLY A 245 -76.40 -133.28 30.94
N GLN A 246 -75.35 -132.49 30.69
CA GLN A 246 -74.19 -132.88 29.88
C GLN A 246 -73.01 -133.20 30.79
N ARG A 247 -72.47 -134.42 30.66
CA ARG A 247 -71.34 -134.90 31.46
C ARG A 247 -70.02 -134.57 30.77
N TYR A 248 -69.22 -133.74 31.41
CA TYR A 248 -67.87 -133.38 30.95
C TYR A 248 -66.84 -134.15 31.77
N PRO A 249 -66.01 -135.01 31.15
CA PRO A 249 -64.95 -135.72 31.85
C PRO A 249 -63.95 -134.73 32.41
N ILE A 250 -63.60 -134.91 33.68
CA ILE A 250 -62.52 -134.17 34.33
C ILE A 250 -61.43 -135.15 34.69
N THR A 251 -60.29 -134.97 34.05
CA THR A 251 -59.05 -135.61 34.45
C THR A 251 -58.53 -134.88 35.68
N LEU A 252 -58.65 -135.50 36.85
CA LEU A 252 -58.00 -135.01 38.06
C LEU A 252 -56.51 -135.36 37.95
N GLU A 253 -55.71 -134.48 37.36
CA GLU A 253 -54.25 -134.61 37.43
C GLU A 253 -53.80 -134.38 38.88
N ALA A 254 -53.34 -135.46 39.50
CA ALA A 254 -52.70 -135.43 40.82
C ALA A 254 -51.32 -134.77 40.70
N GLY A 255 -51.25 -133.48 41.01
CA GLY A 255 -50.00 -132.72 40.93
C GLY A 255 -50.09 -131.43 41.73
N PHE A 256 -50.03 -131.56 43.06
CA PHE A 256 -49.74 -130.46 43.96
C PHE A 256 -48.22 -130.23 44.03
N THR A 257 -47.84 -129.01 44.38
CA THR A 257 -46.52 -128.45 44.76
C THR A 257 -45.75 -127.70 43.66
N PRO A 258 -45.10 -126.58 44.01
CA PRO A 258 -45.64 -125.35 44.60
C PRO A 258 -45.65 -124.18 43.60
#